data_AF-W7EKU7-F1
#
_entry.id   AF-W7EKU7-F1
#
_cell.length_a   1.000
_cell.length_b   1.000
_cell.length_c   1.000
_cell.angle_alpha   90.00
_cell.angle_beta   90.00
_cell.angle_gamma   90.00
#
_symmetry.space_group_name_H-M   'P 1'
#
loop_
_entity.id
_entity.type
_entity.pdbx_description
1 polymer ?
#
loop_
_entity_poly.entity_id
_entity_poly.type
_entity_poly.pdbx_seq_one_letter_code
_entity_poly.pdbx_strand_id
1 'polypeptide(L)'
;MDSLSNLLNRGTNTTCPDYVAPYIAGVVVGRSALQMVEKGLIGLDDDVTEILLDLASLEVLDGGEPIDGIPTTKPRKTKITLRLNTTLDSTQISMKKCPLAFEPGSSWSYGAGIDWAGELPQAFPVPLEPEREIAGHEIWGTMSNYAKLLGALLDGGSLVLGQELVDEIFTPQETNTNALNSTIQGPYKPALGPLIPASETVHHGLAGLINVSDFPGRRKSGTLQWSGMPNLFWGLI
;
A
#
# COMPACT_ATOMS: atom_id res chain seq x y z
N MET A 1 -9.93 35.82 -20.71
CA MET A 1 -10.05 34.47 -20.12
C MET A 1 -9.15 33.57 -20.92
N ASP A 2 -7.98 33.22 -20.38
CA ASP A 2 -7.09 32.28 -21.05
C ASP A 2 -7.70 30.88 -20.99
N SER A 3 -7.70 30.18 -22.13
CA SER A 3 -8.26 28.82 -22.21
C SER A 3 -7.49 27.86 -21.30
N LEU A 4 -8.19 26.87 -20.73
CA LEU A 4 -7.62 25.79 -19.90
C LEU A 4 -6.37 25.11 -20.53
N SER A 5 -6.28 25.10 -21.86
CA SER A 5 -5.12 24.58 -22.60
C SER A 5 -3.82 25.36 -22.37
N ASN A 6 -3.89 26.66 -22.08
CA ASN A 6 -2.72 27.50 -21.83
C ASN A 6 -2.20 27.39 -20.39
N LEU A 7 -3.01 26.87 -19.44
CA LEU A 7 -2.57 26.64 -18.06
C LEU A 7 -1.72 25.37 -17.94
N LEU A 8 -2.02 24.34 -18.74
CA LEU A 8 -1.29 23.07 -18.77
C LEU A 8 0.07 23.16 -19.47
N ASN A 9 0.26 24.14 -20.36
CA ASN A 9 1.49 24.31 -21.15
C ASN A 9 2.56 25.23 -20.52
N ARG A 10 2.28 25.85 -19.38
CA ARG A 10 3.32 26.55 -18.60
C ARG A 10 4.06 25.54 -17.72
N GLY A 11 4.71 24.59 -18.37
CA GLY A 11 5.47 23.53 -17.73
C GLY A 11 6.67 24.09 -16.98
N THR A 12 6.68 23.92 -15.66
CA THR A 12 7.92 23.64 -14.94
C THR A 12 8.59 22.43 -15.61
N ASN A 13 9.92 22.40 -15.60
CA ASN A 13 10.70 21.37 -16.27
C ASN A 13 10.47 20.00 -15.60
N THR A 14 9.39 19.28 -15.98
CA THR A 14 8.89 18.04 -15.35
C THR A 14 9.57 16.77 -15.85
N THR A 15 10.65 16.91 -16.64
CA THR A 15 11.39 15.80 -17.26
C THR A 15 12.56 15.32 -16.40
N CYS A 16 12.88 16.00 -15.29
CA CYS A 16 13.87 15.50 -14.35
C CYS A 16 13.24 14.32 -13.56
N PRO A 17 13.91 13.16 -13.47
CA PRO A 17 13.49 12.13 -12.53
C PRO A 17 13.72 12.67 -11.11
N ASP A 18 12.63 12.97 -10.42
CA ASP A 18 12.66 13.29 -9.00
C ASP A 18 12.61 11.98 -8.19
N TYR A 19 13.22 11.97 -7.01
CA TYR A 19 13.05 10.85 -6.07
C TYR A 19 11.60 10.84 -5.60
N VAL A 20 10.78 10.00 -6.22
CA VAL A 20 9.41 9.73 -5.79
C VAL A 20 9.41 8.53 -4.86
N ALA A 21 10.07 8.74 -3.73
CA ALA A 21 10.13 7.87 -2.56
C ALA A 21 8.73 7.31 -2.16
N PRO A 22 8.63 6.36 -1.21
CA PRO A 22 7.73 5.19 -1.02
C PRO A 22 6.24 5.15 -1.42
N TYR A 23 5.77 6.03 -2.29
CA TYR A 23 4.39 6.53 -2.15
C TYR A 23 3.58 6.47 -3.44
N ILE A 24 4.25 5.99 -4.51
CA ILE A 24 3.69 5.37 -5.73
C ILE A 24 3.59 3.84 -5.58
N ALA A 25 4.42 3.28 -4.70
CA ALA A 25 4.57 1.85 -4.42
C ALA A 25 3.25 1.11 -4.20
N GLY A 26 2.42 1.59 -3.27
CA GLY A 26 1.11 0.98 -2.97
C GLY A 26 0.25 0.81 -4.22
N VAL A 27 0.26 1.80 -5.11
CA VAL A 27 -0.54 1.82 -6.33
C VAL A 27 0.11 1.01 -7.46
N VAL A 28 1.43 1.11 -7.65
CA VAL A 28 2.13 0.43 -8.77
C VAL A 28 2.43 -1.04 -8.47
N VAL A 29 2.78 -1.36 -7.24
CA VAL A 29 2.99 -2.73 -6.78
C VAL A 29 1.65 -3.40 -6.56
N GLY A 30 0.68 -2.66 -5.98
CA GLY A 30 -0.73 -3.03 -6.00
C GLY A 30 -1.15 -3.38 -7.42
N ARG A 31 -0.89 -2.53 -8.43
CA ARG A 31 -1.16 -2.86 -9.84
C ARG A 31 -0.46 -4.15 -10.28
N SER A 32 0.84 -4.32 -10.03
CA SER A 32 1.58 -5.49 -10.52
C SER A 32 1.04 -6.79 -9.94
N ALA A 33 0.72 -6.81 -8.65
CA ALA A 33 0.07 -7.94 -7.99
C ALA A 33 -1.40 -8.12 -8.45
N LEU A 34 -2.16 -7.03 -8.60
CA LEU A 34 -3.54 -7.07 -9.10
C LEU A 34 -3.64 -7.53 -10.56
N GLN A 35 -2.64 -7.23 -11.38
CA GLN A 35 -2.56 -7.77 -12.74
C GLN A 35 -2.35 -9.28 -12.75
N MET A 36 -1.73 -9.87 -11.71
CA MET A 36 -1.65 -11.32 -11.56
C MET A 36 -3.01 -11.90 -11.17
N VAL A 37 -3.78 -11.17 -10.35
CA VAL A 37 -5.18 -11.52 -10.03
C VAL A 37 -6.05 -11.52 -11.29
N GLU A 38 -5.96 -10.47 -12.10
CA GLU A 38 -6.64 -10.36 -13.38
C GLU A 38 -6.32 -11.48 -14.37
N LYS A 39 -5.07 -11.94 -14.36
CA LYS A 39 -4.60 -13.06 -15.19
C LYS A 39 -4.98 -14.42 -14.62
N GLY A 40 -5.64 -14.47 -13.47
CA GLY A 40 -6.03 -15.71 -12.79
C GLY A 40 -4.84 -16.52 -12.26
N LEU A 41 -3.68 -15.87 -12.03
CA LEU A 41 -2.49 -16.55 -11.50
C LEU A 41 -2.56 -16.74 -9.98
N ILE A 42 -3.27 -15.86 -9.29
CA ILE A 42 -3.50 -15.90 -7.84
C ILE A 42 -4.76 -15.10 -7.50
N GLY A 43 -5.58 -15.54 -6.55
CA GLY A 43 -6.69 -14.77 -6.01
C GLY A 43 -6.25 -13.80 -4.90
N LEU A 44 -7.03 -12.74 -4.65
CA LEU A 44 -6.80 -11.82 -3.52
C LEU A 44 -6.79 -12.54 -2.17
N ASP A 45 -7.55 -13.61 -2.06
CA ASP A 45 -7.76 -14.37 -0.83
C ASP A 45 -7.00 -15.71 -0.82
N ASP A 46 -6.19 -16.02 -1.83
CA ASP A 46 -5.37 -17.22 -1.85
C ASP A 46 -4.24 -17.14 -0.82
N ASP A 47 -3.76 -18.29 -0.35
CA ASP A 47 -2.62 -18.34 0.58
C ASP A 47 -1.32 -18.07 -0.18
N VAL A 48 -0.73 -16.90 0.03
CA VAL A 48 0.49 -16.49 -0.67
C VAL A 48 1.71 -17.28 -0.22
N THR A 49 1.62 -18.04 0.88
CA THR A 49 2.75 -18.79 1.45
C THR A 49 3.16 -19.99 0.61
N GLU A 50 2.33 -20.44 -0.32
CA GLU A 50 2.70 -21.45 -1.32
C GLU A 50 3.71 -20.93 -2.34
N ILE A 51 3.75 -19.60 -2.54
CA ILE A 51 4.63 -18.90 -3.47
C ILE A 51 5.79 -18.24 -2.71
N LEU A 52 5.48 -17.59 -1.58
CA LEU A 52 6.42 -16.86 -0.75
C LEU A 52 6.85 -17.72 0.46
N LEU A 53 7.74 -18.68 0.23
CA LEU A 53 8.17 -19.65 1.26
C LEU A 53 8.84 -18.99 2.48
N ASP A 54 9.56 -17.89 2.28
CA ASP A 54 10.16 -17.14 3.39
C ASP A 54 9.08 -16.53 4.30
N LEU A 55 7.98 -16.05 3.72
CA LEU A 55 6.82 -15.54 4.45
C LEU A 55 6.06 -16.67 5.17
N ALA A 56 6.06 -17.88 4.59
CA ALA A 56 5.49 -19.07 5.21
C ALA A 56 6.13 -19.42 6.56
N SER A 57 7.42 -19.12 6.71
CA SER A 57 8.20 -19.44 7.90
C SER A 57 7.97 -18.50 9.09
N LEU A 58 7.27 -17.38 8.89
CA LEU A 58 7.08 -16.37 9.93
C LEU A 58 6.03 -16.80 10.95
N GLU A 59 6.44 -16.79 12.21
CA GLU A 59 5.58 -16.98 13.38
C GLU A 59 5.00 -15.65 13.86
N VAL A 60 4.03 -15.70 14.78
CA VAL A 60 3.38 -14.51 15.34
C VAL A 60 3.96 -14.23 16.72
N LEU A 61 4.20 -12.96 17.05
CA LEU A 61 4.53 -12.54 18.42
C LEU A 61 3.46 -13.01 19.40
N ASP A 62 3.88 -13.65 20.48
CA ASP A 62 2.94 -14.15 21.49
C ASP A 62 2.60 -13.10 22.57
N GLY A 63 3.33 -11.99 22.62
CA GLY A 63 3.20 -10.91 23.58
C GLY A 63 3.85 -11.19 24.94
N GLY A 64 4.64 -12.26 25.04
CA GLY A 64 5.46 -12.58 26.21
C GLY A 64 6.69 -11.70 26.34
N GLU A 65 7.32 -11.76 27.52
CA GLU A 65 8.59 -11.09 27.76
C GLU A 65 9.70 -11.76 26.91
N PRO A 66 10.53 -10.96 26.20
CA PRO A 66 11.64 -11.51 25.44
C PRO A 66 12.59 -12.35 26.30
N ILE A 67 13.00 -13.51 25.79
CA ILE A 67 14.01 -14.37 26.43
C ILE A 67 15.35 -14.04 25.82
N ASP A 68 16.32 -13.58 26.62
CA ASP A 68 17.65 -13.15 26.16
C ASP A 68 17.60 -12.08 25.05
N GLY A 69 16.58 -11.21 25.09
CA GLY A 69 16.36 -10.17 24.07
C GLY A 69 15.74 -10.68 22.77
N ILE A 70 15.39 -11.96 22.69
CA ILE A 70 14.70 -12.57 21.56
C ILE A 70 13.19 -12.55 21.83
N PRO A 71 12.36 -11.96 20.94
CA PRO A 71 10.92 -11.97 21.08
C PRO A 71 10.38 -13.40 21.12
N THR A 72 9.43 -13.66 22.00
CA THR A 72 8.72 -14.94 22.08
C THR A 72 7.61 -15.00 21.01
N THR A 73 7.46 -16.18 20.41
CA THR A 73 6.62 -16.41 19.24
C THR A 73 5.74 -17.64 19.41
N LYS A 74 4.69 -17.71 18.60
CA LYS A 74 3.80 -18.85 18.48
C LYS A 74 3.47 -19.14 17.01
N PRO A 75 3.16 -20.39 16.66
CA PRO A 75 2.70 -20.73 15.32
C PRO A 75 1.44 -19.93 14.94
N ARG A 76 1.45 -19.44 13.70
CA ARG A 76 0.32 -18.77 13.05
C ARG A 76 -0.84 -19.74 12.84
N LYS A 77 -2.08 -19.24 12.87
CA LYS A 77 -3.29 -20.05 12.69
C LYS A 77 -4.07 -19.74 11.41
N THR A 78 -3.92 -18.55 10.86
CA THR A 78 -4.65 -18.10 9.66
C THR A 78 -3.77 -18.17 8.41
N LYS A 79 -4.33 -18.07 7.21
CA LYS A 79 -3.55 -17.91 5.97
C LYS A 79 -3.04 -16.47 5.82
N ILE A 80 -1.93 -16.28 5.12
CA ILE A 80 -1.51 -14.93 4.67
C ILE A 80 -2.02 -14.78 3.24
N THR A 81 -2.76 -13.71 2.96
CA THR A 81 -3.35 -13.46 1.64
C THR A 81 -2.86 -12.15 1.03
N LEU A 82 -3.04 -11.97 -0.28
CA LEU A 82 -2.69 -10.74 -0.96
C LEU A 82 -3.52 -9.53 -0.48
N ARG A 83 -4.76 -9.78 -0.02
CA ARG A 83 -5.65 -8.77 0.57
C ARG A 83 -5.08 -8.13 1.83
N LEU A 84 -4.18 -8.82 2.52
CA LEU A 84 -3.69 -8.48 3.85
C LEU A 84 -2.46 -7.57 3.79
N ASN A 85 -2.61 -6.46 3.07
CA ASN A 85 -1.47 -5.63 2.72
C ASN A 85 -1.31 -4.43 3.66
N THR A 86 -0.79 -4.69 4.89
CA THR A 86 -0.03 -3.75 5.75
C THR A 86 0.17 -4.36 7.14
N THR A 87 1.05 -5.37 7.31
CA THR A 87 1.29 -5.96 8.64
C THR A 87 2.69 -6.59 8.81
N LEU A 88 3.77 -5.91 8.43
CA LEU A 88 5.14 -6.45 8.62
C LEU A 88 6.14 -5.35 8.99
N ASP A 89 6.93 -5.50 10.04
CA ASP A 89 7.92 -4.47 10.43
C ASP A 89 8.93 -4.21 9.29
N SER A 90 9.22 -2.93 9.01
CA SER A 90 9.85 -2.45 7.79
C SER A 90 11.33 -2.09 7.98
N THR A 91 12.23 -3.06 7.81
CA THR A 91 13.60 -2.86 7.27
C THR A 91 14.09 -4.11 6.52
N GLN A 92 14.79 -3.93 5.39
CA GLN A 92 15.23 -4.98 4.45
C GLN A 92 15.88 -6.22 5.09
N ILE A 93 16.70 -6.01 6.12
CA ILE A 93 17.47 -7.08 6.77
C ILE A 93 16.61 -7.88 7.77
N SER A 94 15.51 -7.27 8.23
CA SER A 94 14.61 -7.79 9.27
C SER A 94 13.38 -8.50 8.70
N MET A 95 12.89 -8.16 7.49
CA MET A 95 11.61 -8.67 6.98
C MET A 95 11.45 -10.20 6.98
N LYS A 96 12.51 -10.95 6.66
CA LYS A 96 12.49 -12.44 6.62
C LYS A 96 12.75 -13.10 7.97
N LYS A 97 13.04 -12.31 9.01
CA LYS A 97 13.43 -12.80 10.34
C LYS A 97 12.58 -12.21 11.45
N CYS A 98 11.83 -11.14 11.17
CA CYS A 98 10.93 -10.51 12.11
C CYS A 98 9.62 -11.29 12.13
N PRO A 99 9.16 -11.74 13.32
CA PRO A 99 7.85 -12.36 13.44
C PRO A 99 6.73 -11.38 13.08
N LEU A 100 5.58 -11.93 12.71
CA LEU A 100 4.34 -11.19 12.52
C LEU A 100 3.93 -10.53 13.84
N ALA A 101 3.52 -9.27 13.79
CA ALA A 101 3.09 -8.55 15.00
C ALA A 101 1.79 -9.12 15.61
N PHE A 102 0.94 -9.72 14.78
CA PHE A 102 -0.36 -10.30 15.15
C PHE A 102 -0.81 -11.30 14.08
N GLU A 103 -1.87 -12.06 14.36
CA GLU A 103 -2.41 -13.01 13.38
C GLU A 103 -2.86 -12.27 12.11
N PRO A 104 -2.55 -12.80 10.91
CA PRO A 104 -3.04 -12.21 9.66
C PRO A 104 -4.54 -11.98 9.70
N GLY A 105 -4.94 -10.73 9.48
CA GLY A 105 -6.33 -10.27 9.42
C GLY A 105 -6.89 -9.77 10.75
N SER A 106 -6.17 -9.92 11.87
CA SER A 106 -6.71 -9.55 13.19
C SER A 106 -6.51 -8.09 13.58
N SER A 107 -5.57 -7.39 12.97
CA SER A 107 -5.23 -5.99 13.28
C SER A 107 -4.56 -5.29 12.09
N TRP A 108 -4.12 -4.04 12.29
CA TRP A 108 -3.45 -3.23 11.28
C TRP A 108 -2.15 -2.62 11.84
N SER A 109 -1.08 -2.57 11.04
CA SER A 109 0.15 -1.83 11.35
C SER A 109 0.84 -1.38 10.07
N TYR A 110 1.32 -0.14 10.00
CA TYR A 110 2.17 0.23 8.87
C TYR A 110 3.40 -0.68 8.78
N GLY A 111 3.79 -1.05 7.56
CA GLY A 111 4.78 -2.10 7.37
C GLY A 111 5.06 -2.52 5.93
N ALA A 112 5.89 -3.55 5.79
CA ALA A 112 6.45 -4.08 4.56
C ALA A 112 5.54 -5.04 3.77
N GLY A 113 4.23 -5.00 4.01
CA GLY A 113 3.29 -5.84 3.24
C GLY A 113 3.45 -5.62 1.74
N ILE A 114 3.62 -4.35 1.35
CA ILE A 114 3.74 -3.97 -0.05
C ILE A 114 5.04 -4.49 -0.68
N ASP A 115 6.10 -4.63 0.11
CA ASP A 115 7.36 -5.21 -0.36
C ASP A 115 7.17 -6.69 -0.70
N TRP A 116 6.44 -7.45 0.13
CA TRP A 116 6.08 -8.83 -0.17
C TRP A 116 5.16 -8.97 -1.38
N ALA A 117 4.24 -8.03 -1.58
CA ALA A 117 3.43 -7.99 -2.80
C ALA A 117 4.29 -7.76 -4.06
N GLY A 118 5.43 -7.07 -3.95
CA GLY A 118 6.40 -6.89 -5.03
C GLY A 118 7.28 -8.11 -5.32
N GLU A 119 7.44 -9.01 -4.35
CA GLU A 119 8.11 -10.30 -4.58
C GLU A 119 7.23 -11.28 -5.37
N LEU A 120 5.90 -11.11 -5.34
CA LEU A 120 4.98 -11.98 -6.09
C LEU A 120 5.27 -11.95 -7.60
N PRO A 121 5.31 -10.80 -8.30
CA PRO A 121 5.68 -10.77 -9.72
C PRO A 121 7.04 -11.40 -10.04
N GLN A 122 8.04 -11.29 -9.14
CA GLN A 122 9.37 -11.88 -9.32
C GLN A 122 9.34 -13.42 -9.27
N ALA A 123 8.36 -14.00 -8.56
CA ALA A 123 8.16 -15.46 -8.53
C ALA A 123 7.58 -16.02 -9.84
N PHE A 124 7.11 -15.16 -10.74
CA PHE A 124 6.60 -15.53 -12.06
C PHE A 124 7.53 -15.00 -13.16
N PRO A 125 7.70 -15.71 -14.29
CA PRO A 125 8.58 -15.26 -15.36
C PRO A 125 8.01 -14.01 -16.04
N VAL A 126 8.44 -12.82 -15.60
CA VAL A 126 8.20 -11.54 -16.26
C VAL A 126 9.52 -11.05 -16.88
N PRO A 127 9.54 -10.59 -18.14
CA PRO A 127 10.78 -10.22 -18.81
C PRO A 127 11.18 -8.79 -18.43
N LEU A 128 12.07 -8.64 -17.42
CA LEU A 128 13.11 -7.61 -17.23
C LEU A 128 13.49 -7.53 -15.73
N GLU A 129 14.77 -7.60 -15.40
CA GLU A 129 15.29 -7.70 -14.02
C GLU A 129 16.21 -6.52 -13.64
N PRO A 130 16.00 -5.91 -12.48
CA PRO A 130 17.03 -5.72 -11.46
C PRO A 130 16.98 -6.86 -10.42
N GLU A 131 18.11 -7.14 -9.77
CA GLU A 131 18.34 -8.31 -8.91
C GLU A 131 17.47 -8.39 -7.62
N ARG A 132 16.64 -7.37 -7.34
CA ARG A 132 15.56 -7.27 -6.32
C ARG A 132 14.92 -5.87 -6.34
N GLU A 133 13.60 -5.79 -6.15
CA GLU A 133 12.88 -4.50 -6.05
C GLU A 133 12.20 -4.33 -4.69
N ILE A 134 12.47 -3.22 -4.00
CA ILE A 134 11.71 -2.85 -2.78
C ILE A 134 10.56 -2.01 -3.23
N ALA A 135 9.56 -2.77 -3.64
CA ALA A 135 8.28 -2.32 -4.12
C ALA A 135 7.74 -1.14 -3.31
N GLY A 136 7.86 -1.19 -1.98
CA GLY A 136 7.41 -0.19 -1.04
C GLY A 136 8.11 1.16 -1.13
N HIS A 137 9.41 1.22 -1.44
CA HIS A 137 10.23 2.40 -1.17
C HIS A 137 11.06 2.92 -2.36
N GLU A 138 11.21 2.16 -3.45
CA GLU A 138 12.29 2.37 -4.43
C GLU A 138 11.86 2.68 -5.88
N ILE A 139 10.61 3.09 -6.12
CA ILE A 139 10.15 3.46 -7.47
C ILE A 139 10.62 4.87 -7.86
N TRP A 140 11.31 4.98 -8.99
CA TRP A 140 11.70 6.27 -9.59
C TRP A 140 10.81 6.63 -10.77
N GLY A 141 10.44 7.90 -10.90
CA GLY A 141 9.59 8.35 -11.99
C GLY A 141 9.52 9.87 -12.11
N THR A 142 8.79 10.33 -13.12
CA THR A 142 8.47 11.76 -13.27
C THR A 142 7.07 12.05 -12.74
N MET A 143 6.84 13.27 -12.29
CA MET A 143 5.50 13.72 -11.88
C MET A 143 4.47 13.59 -13.03
N SER A 144 4.91 13.69 -14.29
CA SER A 144 4.05 13.48 -15.46
C SER A 144 3.59 12.02 -15.58
N ASN A 145 4.49 11.05 -15.40
CA ASN A 145 4.14 9.63 -15.43
C ASN A 145 3.24 9.27 -14.24
N TYR A 146 3.49 9.88 -13.08
CA TYR A 146 2.64 9.72 -11.91
C TYR A 146 1.22 10.25 -12.14
N ALA A 147 1.08 11.47 -12.66
CA ALA A 147 -0.23 12.05 -12.96
C ALA A 147 -1.02 11.21 -13.98
N LYS A 148 -0.34 10.58 -14.95
CA LYS A 148 -0.98 9.66 -15.91
C LYS A 148 -1.50 8.41 -15.23
N LEU A 149 -0.75 7.82 -14.30
CA LEU A 149 -1.20 6.65 -13.53
C LEU A 149 -2.44 6.99 -12.70
N LEU A 150 -2.40 8.11 -11.97
CA LEU A 150 -3.55 8.60 -11.20
C LEU A 150 -4.75 8.88 -12.10
N GLY A 151 -4.52 9.53 -13.25
CA GLY A 151 -5.56 9.84 -14.23
C GLY A 151 -6.21 8.59 -14.82
N ALA A 152 -5.44 7.53 -15.06
CA ALA A 152 -5.97 6.26 -15.54
C ALA A 152 -6.83 5.55 -14.48
N LEU A 153 -6.47 5.61 -13.19
CA LEU A 153 -7.30 5.07 -12.12
C LEU A 153 -8.62 5.84 -11.96
N LEU A 154 -8.60 7.16 -12.12
CA LEU A 154 -9.81 7.99 -12.16
C LEU A 154 -10.70 7.69 -13.37
N ASP A 155 -10.09 7.25 -14.48
CA ASP A 155 -10.77 6.85 -15.71
C ASP A 155 -11.10 5.34 -15.72
N GLY A 156 -11.50 4.81 -14.56
CA GLY A 156 -11.94 3.41 -14.43
C GLY A 156 -10.85 2.36 -14.64
N GLY A 157 -9.57 2.76 -14.53
CA GLY A 157 -8.42 1.89 -14.72
C GLY A 157 -7.95 1.77 -16.16
N SER A 158 -8.38 2.64 -17.07
CA SER A 158 -8.02 2.55 -18.49
C SER A 158 -6.50 2.35 -18.69
N LEU A 159 -6.12 1.28 -19.42
CA LEU A 159 -4.72 0.86 -19.66
C LEU A 159 -3.94 0.35 -18.43
N VAL A 160 -4.58 0.25 -17.26
CA VAL A 160 -3.96 -0.06 -15.97
C VAL A 160 -4.49 -1.36 -15.35
N LEU A 161 -5.79 -1.41 -15.10
CA LEU A 161 -6.56 -2.49 -14.47
C LEU A 161 -8.00 -2.47 -15.00
N GLY A 162 -8.71 -3.58 -14.92
CA GLY A 162 -10.14 -3.65 -15.14
C GLY A 162 -10.92 -2.96 -14.02
N GLN A 163 -12.09 -2.43 -14.38
CA GLN A 163 -12.95 -1.64 -13.49
C GLN A 163 -13.25 -2.36 -12.16
N GLU A 164 -13.47 -3.67 -12.17
CA GLU A 164 -13.75 -4.45 -10.96
C GLU A 164 -12.62 -4.36 -9.93
N LEU A 165 -11.36 -4.50 -10.36
CA LEU A 165 -10.21 -4.35 -9.46
C LEU A 165 -9.96 -2.89 -9.08
N VAL A 166 -10.35 -1.94 -9.94
CA VAL A 166 -10.36 -0.53 -9.55
C VAL A 166 -11.35 -0.30 -8.42
N ASP A 167 -12.58 -0.79 -8.53
CA ASP A 167 -13.59 -0.65 -7.48
C ASP A 167 -13.13 -1.31 -6.17
N GLU A 168 -12.44 -2.45 -6.28
CA GLU A 168 -11.85 -3.16 -5.14
C GLU A 168 -10.75 -2.33 -4.43
N ILE A 169 -9.96 -1.53 -5.16
CA ILE A 169 -8.96 -0.63 -4.56
C ILE A 169 -9.60 0.37 -3.58
N PHE A 170 -10.83 0.82 -3.87
CA PHE A 170 -11.61 1.74 -3.03
C PHE A 170 -12.51 1.04 -2.01
N THR A 171 -12.44 -0.29 -1.92
CA THR A 171 -13.23 -1.06 -0.96
C THR A 171 -12.48 -1.20 0.36
N PRO A 172 -13.13 -0.93 1.52
CA PRO A 172 -12.54 -1.20 2.84
C PRO A 172 -12.12 -2.67 3.01
N GLN A 173 -10.88 -2.90 3.43
CA GLN A 173 -10.30 -4.23 3.53
C GLN A 173 -10.37 -4.82 4.95
N GLU A 174 -10.51 -3.96 5.96
CA GLU A 174 -10.66 -4.36 7.35
C GLU A 174 -12.10 -4.30 7.86
N THR A 175 -12.44 -5.21 8.76
CA THR A 175 -13.72 -5.20 9.49
C THR A 175 -13.66 -4.36 10.77
N ASN A 176 -12.47 -3.97 11.22
CA ASN A 176 -12.24 -3.18 12.43
C ASN A 176 -11.12 -2.16 12.21
N THR A 177 -11.43 -0.89 12.41
CA THR A 177 -10.52 0.23 12.13
C THR A 177 -9.85 0.82 13.37
N ASN A 178 -10.07 0.24 14.56
CA ASN A 178 -9.58 0.81 15.81
C ASN A 178 -8.06 0.94 15.85
N ALA A 179 -7.32 -0.10 15.47
CA ALA A 179 -5.86 -0.10 15.46
C ALA A 179 -5.31 0.90 14.42
N LEU A 180 -5.89 0.92 13.23
CA LEU A 180 -5.60 1.87 12.17
C LEU A 180 -5.77 3.31 12.65
N ASN A 181 -6.99 3.67 13.10
CA ASN A 181 -7.32 5.02 13.52
C ASN A 181 -6.51 5.45 14.75
N SER A 182 -6.24 4.53 15.69
CA SER A 182 -5.36 4.82 16.84
C SER A 182 -3.93 5.15 16.39
N THR A 183 -3.43 4.46 15.36
CA THR A 183 -2.07 4.69 14.84
C THR A 183 -1.97 6.02 14.09
N ILE A 184 -2.90 6.29 13.17
CA ILE A 184 -2.86 7.50 12.32
C ILE A 184 -3.34 8.77 13.03
N GLN A 185 -4.05 8.66 14.15
CA GLN A 185 -4.39 9.79 15.02
C GLN A 185 -3.41 9.95 16.19
N GLY A 186 -2.57 8.94 16.43
CA GLY A 186 -1.56 8.93 17.49
C GLY A 186 -0.22 9.59 17.09
N PRO A 187 0.90 9.18 17.71
CA PRO A 187 2.22 9.76 17.48
C PRO A 187 2.70 9.71 16.02
N TYR A 188 2.20 8.76 15.23
CA TYR A 188 2.56 8.59 13.82
C TYR A 188 1.72 9.44 12.85
N LYS A 189 0.76 10.22 13.37
CA LYS A 189 -0.09 11.10 12.57
C LYS A 189 0.66 11.98 11.56
N PRO A 190 1.80 12.63 11.90
CA PRO A 190 2.52 13.47 10.93
C PRO A 190 3.00 12.72 9.69
N ALA A 191 3.24 11.41 9.80
CA ALA A 191 3.71 10.57 8.70
C ALA A 191 2.56 9.88 7.94
N LEU A 192 1.59 9.33 8.68
CA LEU A 192 0.59 8.40 8.12
C LEU A 192 -0.80 9.01 7.92
N GLY A 193 -1.16 10.04 8.68
CA GLY A 193 -2.47 10.70 8.58
C GLY A 193 -2.43 12.22 8.66
N PRO A 194 -1.46 12.92 8.02
CA PRO A 194 -1.29 14.36 8.19
C PRO A 194 -2.48 15.18 7.66
N LEU A 195 -3.25 14.62 6.72
CA LEU A 195 -4.40 15.28 6.11
C LEU A 195 -5.75 14.87 6.74
N ILE A 196 -5.75 13.86 7.61
CA ILE A 196 -6.96 13.37 8.28
C ILE A 196 -7.29 14.30 9.44
N PRO A 197 -8.49 14.90 9.52
CA PRO A 197 -8.88 15.70 10.68
C PRO A 197 -8.92 14.85 11.96
N ALA A 198 -8.67 15.46 13.11
CA ALA A 198 -8.60 14.73 14.38
C ALA A 198 -9.94 14.11 14.82
N SER A 199 -11.06 14.66 14.36
CA SER A 199 -12.42 14.17 14.65
C SER A 199 -12.87 13.03 13.72
N GLU A 200 -12.11 12.74 12.66
CA GLU A 200 -12.55 11.85 11.60
C GLU A 200 -11.85 10.51 11.66
N THR A 201 -12.51 9.52 11.07
CA THR A 201 -11.98 8.16 10.92
C THR A 201 -11.87 7.80 9.45
N VAL A 202 -11.03 6.81 9.18
CA VAL A 202 -10.79 6.27 7.84
C VAL A 202 -10.85 4.75 7.86
N HIS A 203 -11.10 4.20 6.68
CA HIS A 203 -10.81 2.82 6.33
C HIS A 203 -9.45 2.68 5.64
N HIS A 204 -8.98 1.46 5.41
CA HIS A 204 -7.87 1.16 4.52
C HIS A 204 -8.38 0.38 3.29
N GLY A 205 -8.10 0.90 2.10
CA GLY A 205 -8.30 0.21 0.82
C GLY A 205 -7.05 -0.58 0.42
N LEU A 206 -6.99 -1.11 -0.81
CA LEU A 206 -5.80 -1.85 -1.24
C LEU A 206 -4.55 -0.97 -1.46
N ALA A 207 -4.73 0.35 -1.60
CA ALA A 207 -3.64 1.27 -1.92
C ALA A 207 -3.52 2.50 -0.99
N GLY A 208 -4.36 2.62 0.04
CA GLY A 208 -4.28 3.76 0.97
C GLY A 208 -5.50 3.92 1.88
N LEU A 209 -5.61 5.09 2.53
CA LEU A 209 -6.71 5.41 3.45
C LEU A 209 -7.95 5.85 2.68
N ILE A 210 -9.11 5.35 3.04
CA ILE A 210 -10.41 5.74 2.48
C ILE A 210 -11.15 6.61 3.49
N ASN A 211 -11.60 7.78 3.05
CA ASN A 211 -12.43 8.66 3.87
C ASN A 211 -13.80 8.04 4.15
N VAL A 212 -14.18 7.98 5.43
CA VAL A 212 -15.53 7.56 5.83
C VAL A 212 -16.55 8.68 5.62
N SER A 213 -16.14 9.92 5.82
CA SER A 213 -17.00 11.11 5.82
C SER A 213 -16.48 12.19 4.88
N ASP A 214 -17.36 13.14 4.57
CA ASP A 214 -16.93 14.40 3.98
C ASP A 214 -16.12 15.18 5.01
N PHE A 215 -14.86 15.46 4.70
CA PHE A 215 -14.05 16.31 5.55
C PHE A 215 -14.42 17.78 5.29
N PRO A 216 -14.79 18.57 6.32
CA PRO A 216 -15.26 19.94 6.13
C PRO A 216 -14.28 20.81 5.33
N GLY A 217 -14.73 21.35 4.19
CA GLY A 217 -13.91 22.17 3.30
C GLY A 217 -12.74 21.42 2.63
N ARG A 218 -12.76 20.09 2.64
CA ARG A 218 -11.69 19.22 2.13
C ARG A 218 -12.30 18.11 1.25
N ARG A 219 -11.71 16.91 1.28
CA ARG A 219 -12.06 15.77 0.43
C ARG A 219 -13.34 15.08 0.92
N LYS A 220 -14.11 14.53 -0.02
CA LYS A 220 -15.38 13.85 0.26
C LYS A 220 -15.18 12.45 0.83
N SER A 221 -16.25 11.87 1.36
CA SER A 221 -16.35 10.45 1.66
C SER A 221 -16.03 9.61 0.41
N GLY A 222 -15.41 8.45 0.59
CA GLY A 222 -14.97 7.56 -0.49
C GLY A 222 -13.62 7.96 -1.12
N THR A 223 -13.06 9.12 -0.78
CA THR A 223 -11.73 9.50 -1.30
C THR A 223 -10.66 8.54 -0.77
N LEU A 224 -9.94 7.88 -1.66
CA LEU A 224 -8.70 7.16 -1.37
C LEU A 224 -7.53 8.13 -1.34
N GLN A 225 -6.69 8.09 -0.31
CA GLN A 225 -5.55 8.97 -0.16
C GLN A 225 -4.37 8.30 0.54
N TRP A 226 -3.17 8.78 0.25
CA TRP A 226 -1.98 8.45 1.01
C TRP A 226 -1.02 9.63 1.06
N SER A 227 -0.03 9.53 1.93
CA SER A 227 1.03 10.53 2.11
C SER A 227 2.39 9.88 2.14
N GLY A 228 3.39 10.69 1.81
CA GLY A 228 4.74 10.21 1.64
C GLY A 228 5.85 11.20 1.92
N MET A 229 6.99 10.74 2.44
CA MET A 229 8.24 11.48 2.39
C MET A 229 8.69 11.76 0.94
N PRO A 230 9.35 12.89 0.65
CA PRO A 230 9.65 14.00 1.55
C PRO A 230 8.56 15.09 1.53
N ASN A 231 7.26 14.74 1.67
CA ASN A 231 6.05 15.60 1.65
C ASN A 231 5.23 15.55 0.35
N LEU A 232 5.00 14.35 -0.19
CA LEU A 232 4.08 14.10 -1.30
C LEU A 232 2.71 13.65 -0.76
N PHE A 233 1.64 14.14 -1.38
CA PHE A 233 0.27 13.82 -1.02
C PHE A 233 -0.55 13.57 -2.28
N TRP A 234 -1.41 12.56 -2.23
CA TRP A 234 -2.35 12.30 -3.32
C TRP A 234 -3.72 11.90 -2.78
N GLY A 235 -4.73 12.05 -3.62
CA GLY A 235 -6.06 11.55 -3.35
C GLY A 235 -6.88 11.40 -4.62
N LEU A 236 -7.68 10.33 -4.68
CA LEU A 236 -8.55 9.95 -5.78
C LEU A 236 -9.97 9.74 -5.26
N ILE A 237 -10.98 10.04 -6.08
CA ILE A 237 -12.40 9.80 -5.78
C ILE A 237 -13.13 9.42 -7.06
#